data_AF-A0A963NVU5-F1
#
_entry.id   AF-A0A963NVU5-F1
#
_cell.length_a   1.000
_cell.length_b   1.000
_cell.length_c   1.000
_cell.angle_alpha   90.00
_cell.angle_beta   90.00
_cell.angle_gamma   90.00
#
_symmetry.space_group_name_H-M   'P 1'
#
loop_
_entity.id
_entity.type
_entity.pdbx_description
1 polymer ?
#
loop_
_entity_poly.entity_id
_entity_poly.type
_entity_poly.pdbx_seq_one_letter_code
_entity_poly.pdbx_strand_id
1 'polypeptide(L)'
;MGLGANLGERTAALRQAVQALAALPGSCVLRTSSLYRSAPVDAGGPDYLNAVAEIATPLGPHELLAALQALEQAAGRERPYRNAPRTLDLDLLLYGDQRIATAQLTVPHPRMFERAFVLRPLAELAPQQVPAQALQAVQGQAMERCQGPEWAD
;
A
#
# COMPACT_ATOMS: atom_id res chain seq x y z
N MET A 1 -5.19 -2.64 1.39
CA MET A 1 -4.35 -1.45 1.64
C MET A 1 -2.98 -1.64 1.03
N GLY A 2 -2.46 -0.68 0.27
CA GLY A 2 -1.07 -0.67 -0.18
C GLY A 2 -0.19 0.05 0.84
N LEU A 3 1.03 -0.45 1.05
CA LEU A 3 2.03 0.15 1.93
C LEU A 3 3.34 0.31 1.17
N GLY A 4 4.00 1.47 1.30
CA GLY A 4 5.27 1.75 0.64
C GLY A 4 6.19 2.64 1.47
N ALA A 5 7.49 2.38 1.47
CA ALA A 5 8.50 3.23 2.11
C ALA A 5 9.82 3.15 1.36
N ASN A 6 10.47 4.28 1.09
CA ASN A 6 11.82 4.30 0.50
C ASN A 6 12.85 5.11 1.29
N LEU A 7 12.46 5.86 2.32
CA LEU A 7 13.39 6.58 3.19
C LEU A 7 13.52 5.93 4.58
N GLY A 8 14.67 6.13 5.23
CA GLY A 8 14.93 5.71 6.61
C GLY A 8 14.86 4.19 6.83
N GLU A 9 14.44 3.80 8.02
CA GLU A 9 14.25 2.40 8.42
C GLU A 9 12.95 1.82 7.85
N ARG A 10 12.93 1.60 6.54
CA ARG A 10 11.75 1.21 5.74
C ARG A 10 10.95 0.05 6.35
N THR A 11 11.59 -1.04 6.77
CA THR A 11 10.91 -2.18 7.38
C THR A 11 10.24 -1.81 8.70
N ALA A 12 10.92 -1.02 9.55
CA ALA A 12 10.35 -0.55 10.81
C ALA A 12 9.16 0.39 10.59
N ALA A 13 9.25 1.30 9.61
CA ALA A 13 8.14 2.18 9.23
C ALA A 13 6.91 1.39 8.77
N LEU A 14 7.10 0.36 7.94
CA LEU A 14 6.01 -0.49 7.48
C LEU A 14 5.40 -1.33 8.61
N ARG A 15 6.21 -1.85 9.54
CA ARG A 15 5.71 -2.58 10.72
C ARG A 15 4.87 -1.67 11.62
N GLN A 16 5.38 -0.48 11.91
CA GLN A 16 4.64 0.53 12.69
C GLN A 16 3.34 0.92 12.00
N ALA A 17 3.33 1.04 10.67
CA ALA A 17 2.10 1.30 9.92
C ALA A 17 1.08 0.16 10.07
N VAL A 18 1.50 -1.10 10.00
CA VAL A 18 0.61 -2.26 10.24
C VAL A 18 0.04 -2.24 11.66
N GLN A 19 0.88 -1.99 12.67
CA GLN A 19 0.43 -1.88 14.06
C GLN A 19 -0.56 -0.73 14.25
N ALA A 20 -0.29 0.43 13.67
CA ALA A 20 -1.17 1.59 13.76
C ALA A 20 -2.50 1.39 13.03
N LEU A 21 -2.49 0.71 11.89
CA LEU A 21 -3.70 0.29 11.17
C LEU A 21 -4.55 -0.67 12.01
N ALA A 22 -3.93 -1.63 12.69
CA ALA A 22 -4.61 -2.55 13.61
C ALA A 22 -5.14 -1.84 14.87
N ALA A 23 -4.61 -0.68 15.23
CA ALA A 23 -5.05 0.12 16.37
C ALA A 23 -6.17 1.13 16.02
N LEU A 24 -6.57 1.25 14.75
CA LEU A 24 -7.69 2.12 14.37
C LEU A 24 -9.00 1.63 15.04
N PRO A 25 -9.96 2.54 15.35
CA PRO A 25 -11.19 2.16 16.05
C PRO A 25 -11.93 0.99 15.39
N GLY A 26 -12.09 -0.10 16.14
CA GLY A 26 -12.79 -1.32 15.70
C GLY A 26 -12.14 -2.04 14.52
N SER A 27 -10.91 -1.69 14.15
CA SER A 27 -10.22 -2.26 12.99
C SER A 27 -9.26 -3.36 13.39
N CYS A 28 -8.97 -4.27 12.47
CA CYS A 28 -7.90 -5.25 12.62
C CYS A 28 -7.24 -5.55 11.27
N VAL A 29 -5.93 -5.76 11.30
CA VAL A 29 -5.21 -6.28 10.14
C VAL A 29 -5.38 -7.79 10.14
N LEU A 30 -5.98 -8.34 9.09
CA LEU A 30 -6.25 -9.77 8.97
C LEU A 30 -5.00 -10.51 8.48
N ARG A 31 -4.37 -9.98 7.44
CA ARG A 31 -3.21 -10.59 6.75
C ARG A 31 -2.37 -9.52 6.07
N THR A 32 -1.08 -9.82 5.91
CA THR A 32 -0.12 -9.06 5.11
C THR A 32 0.41 -9.94 3.98
N SER A 33 0.70 -9.33 2.83
CA SER A 33 1.49 -10.00 1.79
C SER A 33 2.93 -10.13 2.24
N SER A 34 3.74 -10.82 1.44
CA SER A 34 5.20 -10.75 1.51
C SER A 34 5.70 -9.31 1.31
N LEU A 35 6.92 -9.05 1.76
CA LEU A 35 7.59 -7.76 1.59
C LEU A 35 8.38 -7.75 0.29
N TYR A 36 8.18 -6.74 -0.53
CA TYR A 36 8.80 -6.63 -1.85
C TYR A 36 9.68 -5.41 -2.00
N ARG A 37 10.85 -5.56 -2.62
CA ARG A 37 11.67 -4.45 -3.09
C ARG A 37 11.37 -4.13 -4.55
N SER A 38 11.26 -2.85 -4.87
CA SER A 38 11.14 -2.38 -6.26
C SER A 38 11.89 -1.07 -6.47
N ALA A 39 12.38 -0.87 -7.69
CA ALA A 39 12.84 0.45 -8.11
C ALA A 39 11.66 1.46 -8.05
N PRO A 40 11.93 2.76 -7.84
CA PRO A 40 10.92 3.81 -7.95
C PRO A 40 10.24 3.82 -9.33
N VAL A 41 8.92 3.99 -9.37
CA VAL A 41 8.17 4.15 -10.64
C VAL A 41 7.58 5.55 -10.72
N ASP A 42 7.96 6.30 -11.76
CA ASP A 42 7.68 7.74 -11.92
C ASP A 42 8.17 8.61 -10.73
N ALA A 43 9.16 8.12 -9.98
CA ALA A 43 9.72 8.75 -8.80
C ALA A 43 11.25 8.63 -8.82
N GLY A 44 11.93 9.48 -8.05
CA GLY A 44 13.37 9.36 -7.80
C GLY A 44 13.69 8.71 -6.46
N GLY A 45 14.98 8.54 -6.17
CA GLY A 45 15.48 8.08 -4.88
C GLY A 45 15.81 6.58 -4.82
N PRO A 46 16.04 6.04 -3.61
CA PRO A 46 16.36 4.63 -3.42
C PRO A 46 15.13 3.74 -3.64
N ASP A 47 15.37 2.43 -3.72
CA ASP A 47 14.33 1.42 -3.83
C ASP A 47 13.30 1.48 -2.70
N TYR A 48 12.05 1.21 -3.07
CA TYR A 48 10.94 1.05 -2.14
C TYR A 48 10.92 -0.35 -1.55
N LEU A 49 10.50 -0.45 -0.30
CA LEU A 49 9.83 -1.64 0.21
C LEU A 49 8.33 -1.44 0.09
N ASN A 50 7.63 -2.44 -0.45
CA ASN A 50 6.19 -2.41 -0.69
C ASN A 50 5.54 -3.69 -0.15
N ALA A 51 4.32 -3.55 0.35
CA ALA A 51 3.47 -4.66 0.77
C ALA A 51 1.98 -4.29 0.59
N VAL A 52 1.11 -5.29 0.74
CA VAL A 52 -0.34 -5.09 0.84
C VAL A 52 -0.82 -5.69 2.16
N ALA A 53 -1.74 -4.99 2.83
CA ALA A 53 -2.45 -5.48 4.01
C ALA A 53 -3.94 -5.58 3.72
N GLU A 54 -4.54 -6.68 4.19
CA GLU A 54 -6.00 -6.85 4.29
C GLU A 54 -6.46 -6.40 5.67
N ILE A 55 -7.48 -5.54 5.72
CA ILE A 55 -7.97 -4.92 6.95
C ILE A 55 -9.47 -5.10 7.01
N ALA A 56 -9.98 -5.56 8.15
CA ALA A 56 -11.39 -5.42 8.49
C ALA A 56 -11.57 -4.14 9.32
N THR A 57 -12.50 -3.29 8.93
CA THR A 57 -12.74 -2.01 9.60
C THR A 57 -14.21 -1.60 9.50
N PRO A 58 -14.78 -0.98 10.54
CA PRO A 58 -16.10 -0.37 10.48
C PRO A 58 -16.06 1.05 9.92
N LEU A 59 -14.88 1.66 9.77
CA LEU A 59 -14.71 3.04 9.32
C LEU A 59 -15.17 3.19 7.87
N GLY A 60 -15.91 4.26 7.56
CA GLY A 60 -16.25 4.59 6.19
C GLY A 60 -15.00 4.87 5.34
N PRO A 61 -15.07 4.75 4.00
CA PRO A 61 -13.91 4.89 3.12
C PRO A 61 -13.22 6.27 3.23
N HIS A 62 -13.97 7.34 3.44
CA HIS A 62 -13.41 8.69 3.65
C HIS A 62 -12.79 8.87 5.03
N GLU A 63 -13.35 8.24 6.07
CA GLU A 63 -12.78 8.24 7.42
C GLU A 63 -11.47 7.44 7.45
N LEU A 64 -11.46 6.29 6.79
CA LEU A 64 -10.26 5.49 6.60
C LEU A 64 -9.20 6.30 5.85
N LEU A 65 -9.54 6.96 4.72
CA LEU A 65 -8.60 7.82 3.99
C LEU A 65 -7.98 8.90 4.89
N ALA A 66 -8.79 9.57 5.72
CA ALA A 66 -8.28 10.58 6.66
C ALA A 66 -7.33 9.97 7.70
N ALA A 67 -7.65 8.78 8.23
CA ALA A 67 -6.77 8.06 9.15
C ALA A 67 -5.43 7.70 8.49
N LEU A 68 -5.43 7.21 7.24
CA LEU A 68 -4.19 6.91 6.50
C LEU A 68 -3.31 8.14 6.34
N GLN A 69 -3.91 9.28 5.96
CA GLN A 69 -3.18 10.55 5.82
C GLN A 69 -2.57 11.01 7.14
N ALA A 70 -3.27 10.83 8.26
CA ALA A 70 -2.76 11.15 9.59
C ALA A 70 -1.57 10.24 9.97
N LEU A 71 -1.63 8.95 9.67
CA LEU A 71 -0.53 8.01 9.91
C LEU A 71 0.72 8.37 9.09
N GLU A 72 0.55 8.74 7.83
CA GLU A 72 1.65 9.22 6.99
C GLU A 72 2.31 10.49 7.55
N GLN A 73 1.49 11.45 8.00
CA GLN A 73 2.00 12.67 8.62
C GLN A 73 2.77 12.37 9.91
N ALA A 74 2.24 11.48 10.75
CA ALA A 74 2.93 11.03 11.97
C ALA A 74 4.25 10.29 11.67
N ALA A 75 4.34 9.62 10.53
CA ALA A 75 5.57 8.99 10.03
C ALA A 75 6.54 9.99 9.35
N GLY A 76 6.26 11.29 9.39
CA GLY A 76 7.13 12.33 8.82
C GLY A 76 7.08 12.42 7.29
N ARG A 77 5.96 12.04 6.66
CA ARG A 77 5.81 12.17 5.20
C ARG A 77 5.81 13.64 4.79
N GLU A 78 6.82 14.04 4.02
CA GLU A 78 6.88 15.34 3.36
C GLU A 78 6.44 15.25 1.89
N ARG A 79 5.82 16.32 1.37
CA ARG A 79 5.37 16.41 -0.04
C ARG A 79 5.88 17.68 -0.74
N PRO A 80 7.21 17.93 -0.79
CA PRO A 80 7.76 19.15 -1.40
C PRO A 80 7.54 19.22 -2.92
N TYR A 81 7.35 18.06 -3.58
CA TYR A 81 7.03 17.95 -5.00
C TYR A 81 6.30 16.63 -5.27
N ARG A 82 5.72 16.51 -6.47
CA ARG A 82 5.00 15.30 -6.90
C ARG A 82 5.95 14.10 -6.90
N ASN A 83 5.54 13.00 -6.27
CA ASN A 83 6.30 11.75 -6.16
C ASN A 83 7.64 11.86 -5.42
N ALA A 84 7.76 12.79 -4.47
CA ALA A 84 8.91 12.85 -3.57
C ALA A 84 9.12 11.49 -2.85
N PRO A 85 10.39 11.11 -2.59
CA PRO A 85 10.72 10.03 -1.66
C PRO A 85 10.01 10.23 -0.33
N ARG A 86 9.62 9.13 0.31
CA ARG A 86 8.74 9.14 1.48
C ARG A 86 9.13 8.08 2.49
N THR A 87 8.97 8.46 3.75
CA THR A 87 9.09 7.59 4.92
C THR A 87 7.98 6.55 4.95
N LEU A 88 6.75 6.94 4.57
CA LEU A 88 5.59 6.08 4.48
C LEU A 88 4.59 6.57 3.42
N ASP A 89 3.95 5.64 2.73
CA ASP A 89 2.87 5.81 1.75
C ASP A 89 1.81 4.73 2.02
N LEU A 90 0.56 5.14 2.21
CA LEU A 90 -0.57 4.28 2.47
C LEU A 90 -1.71 4.54 1.47
N ASP A 91 -1.96 3.58 0.59
CA ASP A 91 -2.94 3.71 -0.49
C ASP A 91 -4.19 2.85 -0.27
N LEU A 92 -5.38 3.46 -0.31
CA LEU A 92 -6.65 2.73 -0.31
C LEU A 92 -6.90 2.11 -1.69
N LEU A 93 -6.45 0.86 -1.85
CA LEU A 93 -6.53 0.12 -3.12
C LEU A 93 -7.96 -0.32 -3.46
N LEU A 94 -8.62 -0.95 -2.50
CA LEU A 94 -9.95 -1.56 -2.62
C LEU A 94 -10.70 -1.34 -1.30
N TYR A 95 -12.03 -1.25 -1.35
CA TYR A 95 -12.89 -1.11 -0.18
C TYR A 95 -14.16 -1.94 -0.36
N GLY A 96 -14.15 -3.18 0.17
CA GLY A 96 -15.16 -4.18 -0.18
C GLY A 96 -15.31 -4.29 -1.70
N ASP A 97 -16.55 -4.32 -2.17
CA ASP A 97 -16.91 -4.29 -3.61
C ASP A 97 -17.31 -2.88 -4.09
N GLN A 98 -17.03 -1.84 -3.29
CA GLN A 98 -17.49 -0.48 -3.60
C GLN A 98 -16.70 0.13 -4.75
N ARG A 99 -17.42 0.93 -5.55
CA ARG A 99 -16.84 1.86 -6.52
C ARG A 99 -17.08 3.27 -6.03
N ILE A 100 -16.00 4.01 -5.80
CA ILE A 100 -16.05 5.36 -5.25
C ILE A 100 -15.38 6.28 -6.26
N ALA A 101 -16.04 7.37 -6.62
CA ALA A 101 -15.52 8.39 -7.52
C ALA A 101 -15.93 9.77 -6.99
N THR A 102 -15.19 10.27 -6.00
CA THR A 102 -15.33 11.64 -5.49
C THR A 102 -14.08 12.45 -5.80
N ALA A 103 -14.14 13.77 -5.58
CA ALA A 103 -12.98 14.64 -5.78
C ALA A 103 -11.78 14.27 -4.88
N GLN A 104 -12.05 13.63 -3.74
CA GLN A 104 -11.04 13.29 -2.73
C GLN A 104 -10.60 11.82 -2.79
N LEU A 105 -11.44 10.92 -3.32
CA LEU A 105 -11.19 9.48 -3.26
C LEU A 105 -11.70 8.76 -4.51
N THR A 106 -10.85 7.92 -5.09
CA THR A 106 -11.20 6.98 -6.16
C THR A 106 -10.87 5.57 -5.72
N VAL A 107 -11.86 4.67 -5.74
CA VAL A 107 -11.74 3.24 -5.43
C VAL A 107 -12.46 2.42 -6.51
N PRO A 108 -11.84 1.37 -7.10
CA PRO A 108 -10.45 0.93 -6.91
C PRO A 108 -9.42 2.02 -7.21
N HIS A 109 -8.26 1.97 -6.54
CA HIS A 109 -7.23 2.99 -6.73
C HIS A 109 -6.87 3.11 -8.22
N PRO A 110 -6.91 4.32 -8.82
CA PRO A 110 -7.00 4.48 -10.27
C PRO A 110 -5.78 3.93 -11.02
N ARG A 111 -4.63 3.86 -10.35
CA ARG A 111 -3.37 3.38 -10.93
C ARG A 111 -2.95 1.99 -10.45
N MET A 112 -3.75 1.29 -9.65
CA MET A 112 -3.31 0.02 -9.07
C MET A 112 -2.96 -1.02 -10.14
N PHE A 113 -3.70 -1.03 -11.26
CA PHE A 113 -3.49 -1.97 -12.36
C PHE A 113 -2.26 -1.65 -13.22
N GLU A 114 -1.61 -0.51 -13.00
CA GLU A 114 -0.39 -0.10 -13.71
C GLU A 114 0.89 -0.46 -12.94
N ARG A 115 0.78 -0.99 -11.71
CA ARG A 115 1.92 -1.11 -10.79
C ARG A 115 2.13 -2.54 -10.31
N ALA A 116 3.25 -3.16 -10.68
CA ALA A 116 3.61 -4.49 -10.20
C ALA A 116 3.74 -4.54 -8.68
N PHE A 117 4.26 -3.47 -8.07
CA PHE A 117 4.44 -3.38 -6.61
C PHE A 117 3.13 -3.29 -5.84
N VAL A 118 2.01 -3.12 -6.54
CA VAL A 118 0.66 -3.25 -5.99
C VAL A 118 0.06 -4.59 -6.35
N LEU A 119 0.13 -4.99 -7.63
CA LEU A 119 -0.56 -6.19 -8.12
C LEU A 119 0.05 -7.50 -7.61
N ARG A 120 1.38 -7.62 -7.56
CA ARG A 120 2.02 -8.88 -7.11
C ARG A 120 1.73 -9.17 -5.64
N PRO A 121 1.90 -8.23 -4.68
CA PRO A 121 1.52 -8.50 -3.30
C PRO A 121 0.01 -8.63 -3.11
N LEU A 122 -0.82 -7.90 -3.85
CA LEU A 122 -2.28 -8.06 -3.80
C LEU A 122 -2.73 -9.46 -4.26
N ALA A 123 -2.10 -10.01 -5.32
CA ALA A 123 -2.41 -11.34 -5.83
C ALA A 123 -2.10 -12.46 -4.82
N GLU A 124 -1.24 -12.24 -3.83
CA GLU A 124 -1.02 -13.20 -2.73
C GLU A 124 -2.22 -13.31 -1.81
N LEU A 125 -2.90 -12.19 -1.57
CA LEU A 125 -3.99 -12.11 -0.59
C LEU A 125 -5.37 -12.29 -1.22
N ALA A 126 -5.55 -11.75 -2.42
CA ALA A 126 -6.81 -11.69 -3.15
C ALA A 126 -6.59 -11.84 -4.66
N PRO A 127 -6.14 -13.01 -5.16
CA PRO A 127 -5.89 -13.24 -6.59
C PRO A 127 -7.11 -12.97 -7.48
N GLN A 128 -8.32 -13.18 -6.95
CA GLN A 128 -9.58 -12.89 -7.65
C GLN A 128 -9.80 -11.40 -7.95
N GLN A 129 -9.13 -10.50 -7.23
CA GLN A 129 -9.17 -9.04 -7.46
C GLN A 129 -8.11 -8.57 -8.47
N VAL A 130 -7.27 -9.49 -8.96
CA VAL A 130 -6.15 -9.18 -9.85
C VAL A 130 -6.33 -9.91 -11.19
N PRO A 131 -6.85 -9.24 -12.24
CA PRO A 131 -6.97 -9.83 -13.56
C PRO A 131 -5.60 -10.26 -14.10
N ALA A 132 -5.53 -11.44 -14.73
CA ALA A 132 -4.28 -11.96 -15.31
C ALA A 132 -3.64 -10.99 -16.33
N GLN A 133 -4.47 -10.28 -17.09
CA GLN A 133 -4.04 -9.25 -18.05
C GLN A 133 -3.32 -8.08 -17.37
N ALA A 134 -3.75 -7.70 -16.15
CA ALA A 134 -3.10 -6.63 -15.40
C ALA A 134 -1.70 -7.06 -14.92
N LEU A 135 -1.55 -8.31 -14.47
CA LEU A 135 -0.23 -8.87 -14.12
C LEU A 135 0.69 -8.95 -15.35
N GLN A 136 0.15 -9.35 -16.51
CA GLN A 136 0.91 -9.39 -17.76
C GLN A 136 1.36 -8.00 -18.20
N ALA A 137 0.50 -6.98 -18.07
CA ALA A 137 0.83 -5.60 -18.44
C ALA A 137 2.00 -5.02 -17.62
N VAL A 138 2.20 -5.50 -16.39
CA VAL A 138 3.27 -5.04 -15.49
C VAL A 138 4.45 -6.02 -15.39
N GLN A 139 4.50 -7.06 -16.22
CA GLN A 139 5.52 -8.11 -16.11
C GLN A 139 6.97 -7.58 -16.22
N GLY A 140 7.17 -6.49 -16.97
CA GLY A 140 8.47 -5.84 -17.16
C GLY A 140 8.92 -4.98 -15.96
N GLN A 141 8.07 -4.76 -14.96
CA GLN A 141 8.45 -4.04 -13.75
C GLN A 141 9.14 -5.01 -12.79
N ALA A 142 10.47 -4.86 -12.68
CA ALA A 142 11.31 -5.70 -11.84
C ALA A 142 10.99 -5.49 -10.35
N MET A 143 10.87 -6.60 -9.63
CA MET A 143 10.66 -6.64 -8.20
C MET A 143 11.26 -7.90 -7.59
N GLU A 144 11.68 -7.80 -6.35
CA GLU A 144 12.25 -8.88 -5.56
C GLU A 144 11.40 -9.11 -4.31
N ARG A 145 11.08 -10.37 -4.00
CA ARG A 145 10.49 -10.72 -2.70
C ARG A 145 11.62 -10.80 -1.68
N CYS A 146 11.62 -9.91 -0.69
CA CYS A 146 12.67 -9.81 0.32
C CYS A 146 12.40 -10.69 1.54
N GLN A 147 11.14 -10.78 1.99
CA GLN A 147 10.71 -11.52 3.18
C GLN A 147 9.30 -12.07 2.95
N GLY A 148 8.94 -13.16 3.64
CA GLY A 148 7.59 -13.72 3.62
C GLY A 148 6.59 -12.84 4.39
N PRO A 149 5.30 -13.21 4.43
CA PRO A 149 4.22 -12.43 5.04
C PRO A 149 4.40 -12.16 6.55
N GLU A 150 5.21 -12.98 7.25
CA GLU A 150 5.60 -12.85 8.65
C GLU A 150 6.45 -11.61 8.96
N TRP A 151 6.82 -10.81 7.94
CA TRP A 151 7.61 -9.59 8.15
C TRP A 151 6.94 -8.59 9.11
N ALA A 152 5.62 -8.66 9.27
CA ALA A 152 4.82 -7.75 10.08
C ALA A 152 4.59 -8.21 11.53
N ASP A 153 5.05 -9.42 11.88
CA ASP A 153 4.94 -9.99 13.24
C ASP A 153 5.91 -9.31 14.24
#